data_AF-A0AA40CYZ7-F1
#
_entry.id   AF-A0AA40CYZ7-F1
#
_cell.length_a   1.000
_cell.length_b   1.000
_cell.length_c   1.000
_cell.angle_alpha   90.00
_cell.angle_beta   90.00
_cell.angle_gamma   90.00
#
_symmetry.space_group_name_H-M   'P 1'
#
loop_
_entity.id
_entity.type
_entity.pdbx_description
1 polymer ?
#
loop_
_entity_poly.entity_id
_entity_poly.type
_entity_poly.pdbx_seq_one_letter_code
_entity_poly.pdbx_strand_id
1 'polypeptide(L)'
;MSMFIRSKKLDIGCYVNARVILDHTKRKAVAEAEPERQALRYIIRNTSLPARTRAIAQLQLTQMHPYTRPTGIRNRCTMGGRSRGVLRDFKMSRFMFRMHALAGNIPGVKKASW
;
A
#
# COMPACT_ATOMS: atom_id res chain seq x y z
N MET A 1 8.62 -13.84 -17.94
CA MET A 1 7.70 -12.88 -18.60
C MET A 1 7.75 -11.58 -17.85
N SER A 2 8.24 -10.52 -18.50
CA SER A 2 8.47 -9.20 -17.92
C SER A 2 7.16 -8.56 -17.48
N MET A 3 6.80 -8.75 -16.21
CA MET A 3 5.72 -8.01 -15.57
C MET A 3 6.20 -6.56 -15.39
N PHE A 4 5.99 -5.72 -16.40
CA PHE A 4 6.05 -4.27 -16.24
C PHE A 4 4.88 -3.85 -15.33
N ILE A 5 5.07 -3.98 -14.01
CA ILE A 5 4.05 -3.65 -13.00
C ILE A 5 3.77 -2.14 -12.96
N ARG A 6 4.70 -1.32 -13.47
CA ARG A 6 4.49 0.11 -13.60
C ARG A 6 3.74 0.42 -14.89
N SER A 7 2.59 1.09 -14.74
CA SER A 7 1.85 1.66 -15.86
C SER A 7 2.75 2.56 -16.73
N LYS A 8 2.63 2.43 -18.05
CA LYS A 8 3.33 3.29 -19.02
C LYS A 8 2.83 4.74 -18.96
N LYS A 9 1.53 4.92 -18.72
CA LYS A 9 0.90 6.25 -18.54
C LYS A 9 0.80 6.58 -17.06
N LEU A 10 1.13 7.82 -16.69
CA LEU A 10 0.96 8.28 -15.31
C LEU A 10 -0.53 8.43 -14.98
N ASP A 11 -0.94 7.77 -13.92
CA ASP A 11 -2.33 7.60 -13.47
C ASP A 11 -2.55 8.16 -12.05
N ILE A 12 -1.64 9.01 -11.59
CA ILE A 12 -1.62 9.60 -10.25
C ILE A 12 -1.97 11.08 -10.36
N GLY A 13 -2.97 11.53 -9.61
CA GLY A 13 -3.37 12.96 -9.54
C GLY A 13 -2.80 13.73 -8.34
N CYS A 14 -2.05 13.07 -7.46
CA CYS A 14 -1.42 13.69 -6.30
C CYS A 14 0.06 14.05 -6.57
N TYR A 15 0.76 14.55 -5.56
CA TYR A 15 2.17 14.94 -5.69
C TYR A 15 3.04 13.76 -6.18
N VAL A 16 3.64 13.96 -7.35
CA VAL A 16 4.41 12.92 -8.03
C VAL A 16 5.82 12.88 -7.49
N ASN A 17 6.22 11.70 -7.01
CA ASN A 17 7.57 11.40 -6.57
C ASN A 17 7.89 9.95 -6.96
N ALA A 18 9.13 9.63 -7.32
CA ALA A 18 9.56 8.27 -7.63
C ALA A 18 9.08 7.24 -6.59
N ARG A 19 9.19 7.57 -5.30
CA ARG A 19 8.75 6.66 -4.22
C ARG A 19 7.23 6.58 -4.06
N VAL A 20 6.49 7.62 -4.45
CA VAL A 20 5.02 7.62 -4.47
C VAL A 20 4.54 6.72 -5.60
N ILE A 21 5.16 6.84 -6.78
CA ILE A 21 4.87 5.98 -7.94
C ILE A 21 5.13 4.51 -7.59
N LEU A 22 6.27 4.20 -6.97
CA LEU A 22 6.59 2.83 -6.53
C LEU A 22 5.62 2.29 -5.47
N ASP A 23 5.10 3.13 -4.59
CA ASP A 23 4.13 2.71 -3.58
C ASP A 23 2.74 2.51 -4.20
N HIS A 24 2.36 3.34 -5.16
CA HIS A 24 1.13 3.21 -5.94
C HIS A 24 1.09 1.94 -6.77
N THR A 25 2.17 1.62 -7.49
CA THR A 25 2.27 0.38 -8.27
C THR A 25 2.19 -0.87 -7.39
N LYS A 26 2.81 -0.85 -6.20
CA LYS A 26 2.66 -1.91 -5.21
C LYS A 26 1.22 -2.07 -4.75
N ARG A 27 0.52 -0.97 -4.44
CA ARG A 27 -0.90 -1.04 -4.01
C ARG A 27 -1.78 -1.69 -5.08
N LYS A 28 -1.57 -1.36 -6.36
CA LYS A 28 -2.29 -2.00 -7.47
C LYS A 28 -1.99 -3.50 -7.56
N ALA A 29 -0.71 -3.85 -7.57
CA ALA A 29 -0.29 -5.25 -7.62
C ALA A 29 -0.79 -6.08 -6.43
N VAL A 30 -0.84 -5.50 -5.22
CA VAL A 30 -1.44 -6.16 -4.05
C VAL A 30 -2.93 -6.31 -4.23
N ALA A 31 -3.66 -5.28 -4.67
CA ALA A 31 -5.10 -5.35 -4.86
C ALA A 31 -5.51 -6.45 -5.87
N GLU A 32 -4.75 -6.60 -6.95
CA GLU A 32 -4.96 -7.66 -7.96
C GLU A 32 -4.63 -9.05 -7.41
N ALA A 33 -3.53 -9.19 -6.66
CA ALA A 33 -3.02 -10.49 -6.20
C ALA A 33 -3.56 -10.95 -4.83
N GLU A 34 -4.33 -10.11 -4.13
CA GLU A 34 -4.85 -10.41 -2.79
C GLU A 34 -5.67 -11.72 -2.72
N PRO A 35 -6.65 -12.01 -3.61
CA PRO A 35 -7.45 -13.23 -3.50
C PRO A 35 -6.60 -14.49 -3.67
N GLU A 36 -5.71 -14.52 -4.66
CA GLU A 36 -4.78 -15.63 -4.90
C GLU A 36 -3.86 -15.83 -3.69
N ARG A 37 -3.31 -14.74 -3.16
CA ARG A 37 -2.43 -14.78 -1.99
C ARG A 37 -3.14 -15.28 -0.74
N GLN A 38 -4.40 -14.88 -0.54
CA GLN A 38 -5.21 -15.34 0.59
C GLN A 38 -5.55 -16.83 0.47
N ALA A 39 -5.87 -17.33 -0.73
CA ALA A 39 -6.09 -18.75 -0.97
C ALA A 39 -4.84 -19.59 -0.63
N LEU A 40 -3.66 -19.19 -1.11
CA LEU A 40 -2.39 -19.85 -0.78
C LEU A 40 -2.12 -19.83 0.73
N ARG A 41 -2.34 -18.67 1.37
CA ARG A 41 -2.20 -18.49 2.82
C ARG A 41 -3.14 -19.38 3.63
N TYR A 42 -4.36 -19.59 3.15
CA TYR A 42 -5.34 -20.48 3.77
C TYR A 42 -4.86 -21.93 3.68
N ILE A 43 -4.46 -22.40 2.49
CA ILE A 43 -3.97 -23.76 2.25
C ILE A 43 -2.77 -24.08 3.16
N ILE A 44 -1.80 -23.17 3.26
CA ILE A 44 -0.59 -23.36 4.07
C ILE A 44 -0.91 -23.58 5.56
N ARG A 45 -1.88 -22.82 6.10
CA ARG A 45 -2.26 -22.85 7.52
C ARG A 45 -3.22 -23.98 7.85
N ASN A 46 -3.94 -24.52 6.87
CA ASN A 46 -4.89 -25.59 7.08
C ASN A 46 -4.15 -26.91 7.36
N THR A 47 -4.22 -27.39 8.60
CA THR A 47 -3.58 -28.63 9.04
C THR A 47 -4.32 -29.90 8.60
N SER A 48 -5.58 -29.80 8.16
CA SER A 48 -6.35 -30.92 7.63
C SER A 48 -5.93 -31.34 6.23
N LEU A 49 -5.21 -30.47 5.51
CA LEU A 49 -4.74 -30.76 4.15
C LEU A 49 -3.44 -31.59 4.16
N PRO A 50 -3.21 -32.43 3.13
CA PRO A 50 -1.98 -33.20 3.01
C PRO A 50 -0.71 -32.33 3.03
N ALA A 51 0.39 -32.84 3.59
CA ALA A 51 1.65 -32.09 3.66
C ALA A 51 2.16 -31.64 2.28
N ARG A 52 1.94 -32.46 1.24
CA ARG A 52 2.35 -32.14 -0.14
C ARG A 52 1.63 -30.91 -0.69
N THR A 53 0.32 -30.76 -0.47
CA THR A 53 -0.45 -29.61 -0.99
C THR A 53 -0.03 -28.32 -0.29
N ARG A 54 0.22 -28.39 1.02
CA ARG A 54 0.77 -27.28 1.80
C ARG A 54 2.16 -26.86 1.31
N ALA A 55 3.02 -27.82 1.00
CA ALA A 55 4.36 -27.56 0.47
C ALA A 55 4.30 -26.88 -0.92
N ILE A 56 3.43 -27.34 -1.81
CA ILE A 56 3.23 -26.71 -3.14
C ILE A 56 2.76 -25.26 -2.98
N ALA A 57 1.77 -25.01 -2.13
CA ALA A 57 1.26 -23.65 -1.88
C ALA A 57 2.34 -22.74 -1.26
N GLN A 58 3.18 -23.27 -0.38
CA GLN A 58 4.32 -22.55 0.19
C GLN A 58 5.34 -22.12 -0.88
N LEU A 59 5.68 -23.03 -1.80
CA LEU A 59 6.58 -22.75 -2.92
C LEU A 59 5.99 -21.68 -3.85
N GLN A 60 4.72 -21.81 -4.23
CA GLN A 60 4.00 -20.83 -5.05
C GLN A 60 3.98 -19.44 -4.40
N LEU A 61 3.64 -19.36 -3.11
CA LEU A 61 3.62 -18.10 -2.36
C LEU A 61 5.00 -17.41 -2.32
N THR A 62 6.07 -18.20 -2.29
CA THR A 62 7.47 -17.72 -2.29
C THR A 62 7.90 -17.20 -3.67
N GLN A 63 7.41 -17.82 -4.75
CA GLN A 63 7.69 -17.40 -6.13
C GLN A 63 6.95 -16.13 -6.55
N MET A 64 5.87 -15.75 -5.87
CA MET A 64 5.13 -14.52 -6.17
C MET A 64 6.03 -13.28 -6.14
N HIS A 65 5.79 -12.34 -7.05
CA HIS A 65 6.59 -11.12 -7.16
C HIS A 65 6.56 -10.28 -5.86
N PRO A 66 7.67 -9.67 -5.41
CA PRO A 66 7.73 -8.93 -4.14
C PRO A 66 6.72 -7.78 -3.99
N TYR A 67 6.24 -7.19 -5.08
CA TYR A 67 5.25 -6.10 -5.04
C TYR A 67 3.86 -6.58 -4.65
N THR A 68 3.57 -7.88 -4.76
CA THR A 68 2.32 -8.50 -4.28
C THR A 68 2.26 -8.62 -2.76
N ARG A 69 3.35 -8.27 -2.04
CA ARG A 69 3.40 -8.36 -0.58
C ARG A 69 2.77 -7.10 0.05
N PRO A 70 1.71 -7.24 0.85
CA PRO A 70 1.08 -6.09 1.52
C PRO A 70 2.03 -5.41 2.51
N THR A 71 2.97 -6.15 3.10
CA THR A 71 3.98 -5.62 4.03
C THR A 71 4.92 -4.58 3.40
N GLY A 72 5.02 -4.54 2.06
CA GLY A 72 5.89 -3.62 1.34
C GLY A 72 5.30 -2.22 1.09
N ILE A 73 4.03 -2.01 1.46
CA ILE A 73 3.28 -0.76 1.30
C ILE A 73 3.56 0.17 2.48
N ARG A 74 3.73 1.47 2.22
CA ARG A 74 3.89 2.47 3.27
C ARG A 74 3.10 3.73 2.98
N ASN A 75 2.35 4.23 3.95
CA ASN A 75 1.59 5.47 3.79
C ASN A 75 2.53 6.65 3.49
N ARG A 76 2.16 7.43 2.47
CA ARG A 76 2.87 8.64 2.02
C ARG A 76 1.91 9.82 2.01
N CYS A 77 2.47 10.99 2.26
CA CYS A 77 1.76 12.26 2.11
C CYS A 77 1.38 12.47 0.64
N THR A 78 0.10 12.73 0.37
CA THR A 78 -0.43 13.01 -0.98
C THR A 78 0.07 14.34 -1.55
N MET A 79 0.37 15.33 -0.70
CA MET A 79 0.83 16.66 -1.14
C MET A 79 2.35 16.80 -1.26
N GLY A 80 3.12 16.00 -0.51
CA GLY A 80 4.58 16.17 -0.42
C GLY A 80 5.41 14.89 -0.43
N GLY A 81 4.80 13.72 -0.63
CA GLY A 81 5.48 12.43 -0.80
C GLY A 81 6.24 11.88 0.43
N ARG A 82 6.28 12.63 1.55
CA ARG A 82 6.93 12.21 2.81
C ARG A 82 6.27 10.94 3.35
N SER A 83 7.09 9.98 3.81
CA SER A 83 6.63 8.68 4.33
C SER A 83 6.62 8.57 5.86
N ARG A 84 7.08 9.62 6.55
CA ARG A 84 7.17 9.67 8.02
C ARG A 84 6.23 10.73 8.55
N GLY A 85 5.59 10.44 9.69
CA GLY A 85 4.61 11.33 10.31
C GLY A 85 3.42 11.62 9.39
N VAL A 86 2.87 10.59 8.74
CA VAL A 86 1.67 10.69 7.92
C VAL A 86 0.46 10.35 8.79
N LEU A 87 -0.51 11.25 8.85
CA LEU A 87 -1.78 11.02 9.52
C LEU A 87 -2.68 10.20 8.59
N ARG A 88 -3.27 9.10 9.10
CA ARG A 88 -4.03 8.14 8.27
C ARG A 88 -5.29 8.77 7.69
N ASP A 89 -6.02 9.52 8.51
CA ASP A 89 -7.33 10.10 8.15
C ASP A 89 -7.19 11.13 7.04
N PHE A 90 -6.15 11.97 7.11
CA PHE A 90 -5.93 13.06 6.16
C PHE A 90 -4.99 12.71 5.00
N LYS A 91 -4.29 11.56 5.07
CA LYS A 91 -3.26 11.13 4.09
C LYS A 91 -2.16 12.19 3.84
N MET A 92 -1.90 13.05 4.83
CA MET A 92 -0.91 14.14 4.76
C MET A 92 0.15 14.02 5.86
N SER A 93 1.30 14.65 5.65
CA SER A 93 2.32 14.77 6.70
C SER A 93 1.87 15.75 7.79
N ARG A 94 2.36 15.58 9.03
CA ARG A 94 2.03 16.46 10.18
C ARG A 94 2.18 17.96 9.88
N PHE A 95 3.24 18.34 9.15
CA PHE A 95 3.48 19.73 8.78
C PHE A 95 2.45 20.25 7.76
N MET A 96 2.18 19.48 6.71
CA MET A 96 1.18 19.87 5.70
C MET A 96 -0.21 19.92 6.32
N PHE A 97 -0.55 18.95 7.17
CA PHE A 97 -1.78 18.96 7.95
C PHE A 97 -1.93 20.25 8.76
N ARG A 98 -0.89 20.67 9.50
CA ARG A 98 -0.92 21.92 10.27
C ARG A 98 -1.19 23.13 9.38
N MET A 99 -0.51 23.25 8.24
CA MET A 99 -0.71 24.39 7.32
C MET A 99 -2.12 24.41 6.74
N HIS A 100 -2.64 23.26 6.31
CA HIS A 100 -4.00 23.17 5.76
C HIS A 100 -5.09 23.36 6.84
N ALA A 101 -4.86 22.89 8.06
CA ALA A 101 -5.76 23.11 9.18
C ALA A 101 -5.86 24.60 9.56
N LEU A 102 -4.72 25.29 9.64
CA LEU A 102 -4.69 26.74 9.91
C LEU A 102 -5.30 27.56 8.77
N ALA A 103 -5.14 27.12 7.52
CA ALA A 103 -5.75 27.74 6.36
C ALA A 103 -7.26 27.44 6.19
N GLY A 104 -7.86 26.60 7.05
CA GLY A 104 -9.28 26.23 6.96
C GLY A 104 -9.63 25.25 5.83
N ASN A 105 -8.63 24.63 5.19
CA ASN A 105 -8.84 23.69 4.07
C ASN A 105 -9.33 22.30 4.54
N ILE A 106 -9.22 21.99 5.83
CA ILE A 106 -9.61 20.69 6.38
C ILE A 106 -10.94 20.85 7.13
N PRO A 107 -12.02 20.19 6.67
CA PRO A 107 -13.33 20.33 7.29
C PRO A 107 -13.32 19.78 8.72
N GLY A 108 -13.93 20.52 9.65
CA GLY A 108 -14.11 20.10 11.05
C GLY A 108 -12.87 20.21 11.94
N VAL A 109 -11.70 20.56 11.40
CA VAL A 109 -10.48 20.74 12.22
C VAL A 109 -10.39 22.17 12.71
N LYS A 110 -10.37 22.33 14.03
CA LYS A 110 -10.11 23.61 14.72
C LYS A 110 -8.92 23.47 15.67
N LYS A 111 -8.26 24.58 15.96
CA LYS A 111 -7.25 24.62 17.02
C LYS A 111 -7.95 24.26 18.33
N ALA A 112 -7.38 23.29 19.04
CA ALA A 112 -7.94 22.90 20.30
C ALA A 112 -7.54 23.89 21.39
N SER A 113 -8.51 24.24 22.22
CA SER A 113 -8.38 25.13 23.37
C SER A 113 -9.10 24.45 24.53
N TRP A 114 -8.31 23.89 25.43
CA TRP A 114 -8.72 23.35 26.71
C TRP A 114 -7.73 23.82 27.77
#